data_AF-A0A556QQY5-F1
#
_entry.id   AF-A0A556QQY5-F1
#
_cell.length_a   1.000
_cell.length_b   1.000
_cell.length_c   1.000
_cell.angle_alpha   90.00
_cell.angle_beta   90.00
_cell.angle_gamma   90.00
#
_symmetry.space_group_name_H-M   'P 1'
#
loop_
_entity.id
_entity.type
_entity.pdbx_description
1 polymer ?
#
loop_
_entity_poly.entity_id
_entity_poly.type
_entity_poly.pdbx_seq_one_letter_code
_entity_poly.pdbx_strand_id
1 'polypeptide(L)'
;MSPPCITTVRHPQIDFAMDSLAHLTAPDARQSFIKLPWWRRFDFRIAAILVGTSSVIIVLVGLFAYQSIVNTRLDLFEKRLRMIAVTLSETINTDELASVPASADQHTPVIASLWRRLKNIADAEPGIESIYILQATETPGKLRFLLDASKVSRIAQTGELYDATELPFMLQGFERVSVEDRVYGDDFGQTQSSYAPLKTSDGRVIGIIGVDVLALRLAEIRWQVVRFCAAVFGIAFIAVLVITMVVRRQVRQPLARVLEAASAIAAGKLDTRLHAPSRDEFGLLADEFDTMASHLRDRERLRETFGLYVSRELASALMKDGKLPALGGVECVATVIFCDLGNYTRISEAFSPQEVISLINEYLAAMCTIIEAHRGCLLDFTGDGIIAGFGLPLPDPDHAHNAVQCAIKMRQRLTQLNGEWEARGLAARWQVIGVDRIEARMGIHTGPLVAGNIGSSSRMKYCVMGDTVNIAARLEEMNKDFNSTILLSDQVKIRVPSAMTDTFADYGVVNIRGRVQAVGAYSV
;
A
#
# COMPACT_ATOMS: atom_id res chain seq x y z
N MET A 1 -42.67 13.55 42.12
CA MET A 1 -41.52 14.06 41.36
C MET A 1 -40.75 12.86 40.84
N SER A 2 -40.95 12.52 39.57
CA SER A 2 -40.38 11.33 38.93
C SER A 2 -38.97 11.65 38.40
N PRO A 3 -38.00 10.71 38.47
CA PRO A 3 -36.63 10.95 38.00
C PRO A 3 -36.54 10.84 36.47
N PRO A 4 -35.54 11.48 35.82
CA PRO A 4 -35.36 11.36 34.38
C PRO A 4 -34.73 10.01 34.01
N CYS A 5 -35.28 9.43 32.95
CA CYS A 5 -34.82 8.22 32.30
C CYS A 5 -33.48 8.51 31.59
N ILE A 6 -32.39 7.86 32.03
CA ILE A 6 -31.10 7.91 31.34
C ILE A 6 -31.07 6.75 30.33
N THR A 7 -31.28 7.08 29.06
CA THR A 7 -31.03 6.21 27.91
C THR A 7 -29.56 5.81 27.85
N THR A 8 -29.28 4.52 28.01
CA THR A 8 -27.98 3.92 27.73
C THR A 8 -27.76 3.86 26.22
N VAL A 9 -26.87 4.71 25.70
CA VAL A 9 -26.37 4.59 24.33
C VAL A 9 -25.36 3.44 24.31
N ARG A 10 -25.81 2.23 23.93
CA ARG A 10 -24.91 1.15 23.51
C ARG A 10 -24.30 1.54 22.17
N HIS A 11 -22.99 1.81 22.14
CA HIS A 11 -22.24 1.96 20.89
C HIS A 11 -21.95 0.57 20.29
N PRO A 12 -22.48 0.20 19.11
CA PRO A 12 -22.31 -1.13 18.52
C PRO A 12 -20.94 -1.38 17.88
N GLN A 13 -19.98 -0.46 18.01
CA GLN A 13 -18.72 -0.49 17.28
C GLN A 13 -17.52 -1.06 18.06
N ILE A 14 -17.66 -1.35 19.35
CA ILE A 14 -16.54 -1.83 20.19
C ILE A 14 -16.52 -3.37 20.27
N ASP A 15 -17.68 -4.03 20.23
CA ASP A 15 -17.76 -5.50 20.27
C ASP A 15 -17.28 -6.17 18.97
N PHE A 16 -17.23 -5.44 17.85
CA PHE A 16 -16.74 -5.97 16.58
C PHE A 16 -15.20 -6.02 16.47
N ALA A 17 -14.48 -5.36 17.39
CA ALA A 17 -13.02 -5.26 17.34
C ALA A 17 -12.31 -6.36 18.14
N MET A 18 -12.95 -6.97 19.16
CA MET A 18 -12.30 -7.98 19.99
C MET A 18 -12.47 -9.42 19.49
N ASP A 19 -13.60 -9.76 18.86
CA ASP A 19 -13.78 -11.09 18.24
C ASP A 19 -13.00 -11.26 16.92
N SER A 20 -12.64 -10.16 16.26
CA SER A 20 -11.88 -10.21 15.00
C SER A 20 -10.36 -10.39 15.19
N LEU A 21 -9.84 -10.31 16.42
CA LEU A 21 -8.39 -10.40 16.71
C LEU A 21 -7.94 -11.80 17.18
N ALA A 22 -8.86 -12.69 17.56
CA ALA A 22 -8.53 -14.04 18.04
C ALA A 22 -8.20 -15.05 16.92
N HIS A 23 -8.41 -14.70 15.65
CA HIS A 23 -8.24 -15.62 14.51
C HIS A 23 -7.01 -15.34 13.62
N LEU A 24 -6.17 -14.35 13.95
CA LEU A 24 -4.97 -14.02 13.17
C LEU A 24 -3.71 -14.58 13.81
N THR A 25 -3.68 -15.91 14.02
CA THR A 25 -2.41 -16.62 14.20
C THR A 25 -1.60 -16.50 12.91
N ALA A 26 -0.39 -15.93 13.01
CA ALA A 26 0.52 -15.69 11.89
C ALA A 26 0.96 -17.01 11.21
N PRO A 27 0.43 -17.30 10.01
CA PRO A 27 1.26 -17.34 8.80
C PRO A 27 0.64 -16.66 7.56
N ASP A 28 -0.51 -15.98 7.68
CA ASP A 28 -1.33 -15.58 6.52
C ASP A 28 -0.95 -14.26 5.83
N ALA A 29 -0.14 -13.40 6.43
CA ALA A 29 0.23 -12.11 5.82
C ALA A 29 1.07 -12.25 4.53
N ARG A 30 1.84 -13.35 4.40
CA ARG A 30 2.50 -13.68 3.12
C ARG A 30 1.53 -14.21 2.06
N GLN A 31 0.40 -14.78 2.45
CA GLN A 31 -0.56 -15.40 1.53
C GLN A 31 -1.64 -14.43 1.02
N SER A 32 -1.96 -13.37 1.75
CA SER A 32 -2.99 -12.40 1.35
C SER A 32 -2.60 -11.56 0.12
N PHE A 33 -1.31 -11.31 -0.11
CA PHE A 33 -0.83 -10.64 -1.34
C PHE A 33 -0.89 -11.51 -2.60
N ILE A 34 -1.04 -12.82 -2.46
CA ILE A 34 -1.09 -13.76 -3.60
C ILE A 34 -2.51 -13.84 -4.21
N LYS A 35 -3.56 -13.33 -3.53
CA LYS A 35 -4.96 -13.47 -3.98
C LYS A 35 -5.58 -12.26 -4.68
N LEU A 36 -4.87 -11.14 -4.85
CA LEU A 36 -5.42 -10.05 -5.66
C LEU A 36 -5.30 -10.41 -7.15
N PRO A 37 -6.44 -10.51 -7.89
CA PRO A 37 -6.39 -10.76 -9.32
C PRO A 37 -5.60 -9.65 -10.00
N TRP A 38 -4.90 -10.00 -11.08
CA TRP A 38 -3.88 -9.13 -11.69
C TRP A 38 -4.41 -7.72 -12.05
N TRP A 39 -5.68 -7.59 -12.44
CA TRP A 39 -6.33 -6.31 -12.78
C TRP A 39 -6.64 -5.40 -11.57
N ARG A 40 -6.59 -5.92 -10.34
CA ARG A 40 -6.72 -5.12 -9.11
C ARG A 40 -5.37 -4.66 -8.55
N ARG A 41 -4.26 -5.15 -9.08
CA ARG A 41 -2.93 -4.73 -8.63
C ARG A 41 -2.66 -3.29 -9.07
N PHE A 42 -2.18 -2.47 -8.14
CA PHE A 42 -1.92 -1.06 -8.37
C PHE A 42 -0.89 -0.83 -9.48
N ASP A 43 0.17 -1.65 -9.52
CA ASP A 43 1.22 -1.59 -10.56
C ASP A 43 0.63 -1.88 -11.95
N PHE A 44 -0.28 -2.84 -12.05
CA PHE A 44 -0.95 -3.17 -13.31
C PHE A 44 -1.86 -2.04 -13.80
N ARG A 45 -2.65 -1.42 -12.91
CA ARG A 45 -3.56 -0.33 -13.28
C ARG A 45 -2.81 0.89 -13.81
N ILE A 46 -1.74 1.30 -13.13
CA ILE A 46 -0.89 2.41 -13.58
C ILE A 46 -0.25 2.08 -14.93
N ALA A 47 0.33 0.88 -15.07
CA ALA A 47 0.92 0.45 -16.33
C ALA A 47 -0.10 0.43 -17.48
N ALA A 48 -1.31 -0.10 -17.23
CA ALA A 48 -2.39 -0.15 -18.21
C ALA A 48 -2.87 1.24 -18.63
N ILE A 49 -3.01 2.17 -17.68
CA ILE A 49 -3.36 3.57 -17.97
C ILE A 49 -2.27 4.22 -18.80
N LEU A 50 -1.00 4.10 -18.39
CA LEU A 50 0.14 4.70 -19.07
C LEU A 50 0.30 4.17 -20.50
N VAL A 51 0.28 2.85 -20.68
CA VAL A 51 0.38 2.22 -22.01
C VAL A 51 -0.84 2.57 -22.87
N GLY A 52 -2.05 2.51 -22.30
CA GLY A 52 -3.29 2.80 -23.03
C GLY A 52 -3.34 4.24 -23.53
N THR A 53 -3.15 5.21 -22.63
CA THR A 53 -3.10 6.65 -22.97
C THR A 53 -1.98 6.98 -23.94
N SER A 54 -0.77 6.49 -23.71
CA SER A 54 0.36 6.71 -24.62
C SER A 54 0.09 6.12 -26.00
N SER A 55 -0.49 4.92 -26.08
CA SER A 55 -0.81 4.28 -27.36
C SER A 55 -1.83 5.09 -28.16
N VAL A 56 -2.87 5.60 -27.50
CA VAL A 56 -3.87 6.46 -28.15
C VAL A 56 -3.24 7.74 -28.69
N ILE A 57 -2.40 8.41 -27.89
CA ILE A 57 -1.69 9.63 -28.31
C ILE A 57 -0.77 9.32 -29.51
N ILE A 58 0.00 8.23 -29.43
CA ILE A 58 0.92 7.80 -30.50
C ILE A 58 0.15 7.55 -31.81
N VAL A 59 -1.00 6.87 -31.75
CA VAL A 59 -1.83 6.62 -32.93
C VAL A 59 -2.41 7.91 -33.50
N LEU A 60 -2.94 8.81 -32.66
CA LEU A 60 -3.53 10.08 -33.11
C LEU A 60 -2.50 11.01 -33.75
N VAL A 61 -1.38 11.24 -33.06
CA VAL A 61 -0.25 12.02 -33.59
C VAL A 61 0.26 11.38 -34.87
N GLY A 62 0.23 10.06 -34.93
CA GLY A 62 0.65 9.29 -36.07
C GLY A 62 -0.21 9.45 -37.32
N LEU A 63 -1.52 9.34 -37.16
CA LEU A 63 -2.49 9.57 -38.22
C LEU A 63 -2.41 11.00 -38.74
N PHE A 64 -2.28 11.97 -37.83
CA PHE A 64 -2.09 13.37 -38.19
C PHE A 64 -0.81 13.58 -38.99
N ALA A 65 0.33 13.08 -38.50
CA ALA A 65 1.61 13.19 -39.19
C ALA A 65 1.58 12.54 -40.58
N TYR A 66 0.98 11.36 -40.70
CA TYR A 66 0.79 10.69 -41.99
C TYR A 66 0.00 11.58 -42.97
N GLN A 67 -1.16 12.09 -42.55
CA GLN A 67 -1.99 12.97 -43.37
C GLN A 67 -1.23 14.25 -43.76
N SER A 68 -0.58 14.91 -42.82
CA SER A 68 0.19 16.13 -43.09
C SER A 68 1.34 15.91 -44.05
N ILE A 69 2.12 14.84 -43.88
CA ILE A 69 3.26 14.53 -44.74
C ILE A 69 2.79 14.18 -46.14
N VAL A 70 1.77 13.32 -46.28
CA VAL A 70 1.23 12.94 -47.59
C VAL A 70 0.68 14.17 -48.32
N ASN A 71 -0.14 15.00 -47.65
CA ASN A 71 -0.73 16.20 -48.26
C ASN A 71 0.36 17.20 -48.70
N THR A 72 1.38 17.41 -47.88
CA THR A 72 2.50 18.33 -48.22
C THR A 72 3.31 17.80 -49.39
N ARG A 73 3.55 16.48 -49.46
CA ARG A 73 4.28 15.85 -50.56
C ARG A 73 3.51 15.91 -51.87
N LEU A 74 2.19 15.72 -51.82
CA LEU A 74 1.31 15.83 -52.99
C LEU A 74 1.24 17.28 -53.50
N ASP A 75 1.05 18.27 -52.62
CA ASP A 75 1.04 19.70 -53.01
C ASP A 75 2.38 20.14 -53.63
N LEU A 76 3.50 19.71 -53.05
CA LEU A 76 4.82 19.97 -53.62
C LEU A 76 5.00 19.31 -55.00
N PHE A 77 4.44 18.11 -55.17
CA PHE A 77 4.48 17.38 -56.43
C PHE A 77 3.66 18.08 -57.52
N GLU A 78 2.43 18.49 -57.23
CA GLU A 78 1.59 19.28 -58.16
C GLU A 78 2.25 20.59 -58.57
N LYS A 79 2.84 21.33 -57.62
CA LYS A 79 3.59 22.56 -57.89
C LYS A 79 4.78 22.31 -58.82
N ARG A 80 5.52 21.21 -58.62
CA ARG A 80 6.63 20.84 -59.49
C ARG A 80 6.15 20.52 -60.91
N LEU A 81 5.06 19.77 -61.07
CA LEU A 81 4.51 19.46 -62.39
C LEU A 81 4.04 20.71 -63.13
N ARG A 82 3.33 21.59 -62.42
CA ARG A 82 2.92 22.89 -62.95
C ARG A 82 4.11 23.69 -63.47
N MET A 83 5.19 23.78 -62.69
CA MET A 83 6.39 24.51 -63.11
C MET A 83 7.03 23.90 -64.35
N ILE A 84 7.14 22.57 -64.42
CA ILE A 84 7.68 21.89 -65.60
C ILE A 84 6.84 22.20 -66.85
N ALA A 85 5.51 22.09 -66.75
CA ALA A 85 4.63 22.38 -67.88
C ALA A 85 4.72 23.84 -68.35
N VAL A 86 4.78 24.80 -67.41
CA VAL A 86 4.99 26.23 -67.71
C VAL A 86 6.32 26.44 -68.43
N THR A 87 7.42 25.96 -67.85
CA THR A 87 8.76 26.12 -68.41
C THR A 87 8.87 25.48 -69.80
N LEU A 88 8.25 24.33 -70.02
CA LEU A 88 8.21 23.72 -71.34
C LEU A 88 7.38 24.55 -72.33
N SER A 89 6.22 25.07 -71.92
CA SER A 89 5.39 25.91 -72.79
C SER A 89 6.08 27.21 -73.24
N GLU A 90 6.91 27.80 -72.37
CA GLU A 90 7.65 29.05 -72.65
C GLU A 90 8.93 28.82 -73.46
N THR A 91 9.51 27.61 -73.42
CA THR A 91 10.78 27.31 -74.09
C THR A 91 10.61 26.79 -75.53
N ILE A 92 9.38 26.52 -75.95
CA ILE A 92 9.02 26.08 -77.30
C ILE A 92 8.77 27.30 -78.20
N ASN A 93 9.38 27.31 -79.38
CA ASN A 93 9.10 28.33 -80.39
C ASN A 93 7.75 28.06 -81.05
N THR A 94 6.69 28.67 -80.52
CA THR A 94 5.30 28.45 -80.95
C THR A 94 5.00 29.04 -82.32
N ASP A 95 5.69 30.13 -82.73
CA ASP A 95 5.50 30.75 -84.04
C ASP A 95 6.03 29.85 -85.17
N GLU A 96 7.17 29.18 -84.94
CA GLU A 96 7.71 28.17 -85.84
C GLU A 96 6.78 26.95 -85.92
N LEU A 97 6.21 26.54 -84.77
CA LEU A 97 5.27 25.41 -84.69
C LEU A 97 3.93 25.71 -85.38
N ALA A 98 3.45 26.95 -85.33
CA ALA A 98 2.21 27.40 -85.99
C ALA A 98 2.31 27.40 -87.52
N SER A 99 3.53 27.50 -88.06
CA SER A 99 3.79 27.47 -89.51
C SER A 99 3.80 26.06 -90.12
N VAL A 100 3.75 25.02 -89.27
CA VAL A 100 3.77 23.62 -89.70
C VAL A 100 2.38 23.19 -90.19
N PRO A 101 2.23 22.65 -91.41
CA PRO A 101 0.94 22.20 -91.93
C PRO A 101 0.32 21.11 -91.05
N ALA A 102 -1.01 21.07 -90.96
CA ALA A 102 -1.73 20.03 -90.22
C ALA A 102 -1.49 18.59 -90.76
N SER A 103 -0.96 18.47 -92.00
CA SER A 103 -0.56 17.21 -92.65
C SER A 103 0.92 16.86 -92.45
N ALA A 104 1.65 17.60 -91.60
CA ALA A 104 3.06 17.34 -91.34
C ALA A 104 3.22 16.04 -90.54
N ASP A 105 4.19 15.22 -90.96
CA ASP A 105 4.54 13.97 -90.31
C ASP A 105 5.73 14.17 -89.35
N GLN A 106 5.99 13.19 -88.49
CA GLN A 106 7.06 13.15 -87.49
C GLN A 106 8.47 13.44 -88.06
N HIS A 107 8.67 13.22 -89.35
CA HIS A 107 9.93 13.43 -90.06
C HIS A 107 10.17 14.90 -90.47
N THR A 108 9.20 15.79 -90.26
CA THR A 108 9.37 17.22 -90.50
C THR A 108 10.51 17.77 -89.63
N PRO A 109 11.52 18.48 -90.17
CA PRO A 109 12.72 18.89 -89.43
C PRO A 109 12.42 19.62 -88.10
N VAL A 110 11.39 20.46 -88.10
CA VAL A 110 10.91 21.20 -86.92
C VAL A 110 10.35 20.24 -85.85
N ILE A 111 9.45 19.32 -86.24
CA ILE A 111 8.85 18.32 -85.33
C ILE A 111 9.94 17.36 -84.80
N ALA A 112 10.83 16.87 -85.66
CA ALA A 112 11.91 15.95 -85.28
C ALA A 112 12.97 16.58 -84.37
N SER A 113 13.22 17.88 -84.50
CA SER A 113 14.10 18.64 -83.59
C SER A 113 13.44 18.83 -82.22
N LEU A 114 12.17 19.22 -82.22
CA LEU A 114 11.37 19.40 -81.01
C LEU A 114 11.19 18.09 -80.23
N TRP A 115 10.88 16.99 -80.93
CA TRP A 115 10.74 15.66 -80.33
C TRP A 115 12.04 15.23 -79.62
N ARG A 116 13.21 15.37 -80.26
CA ARG A 116 14.50 15.05 -79.63
C ARG A 116 14.76 15.88 -78.37
N ARG A 117 14.41 17.16 -78.39
CA ARG A 117 14.57 18.05 -77.24
C ARG A 117 13.66 17.63 -76.08
N LEU A 118 12.38 17.38 -76.35
CA LEU A 118 11.42 16.95 -75.34
C LEU A 118 11.75 15.55 -74.82
N LYS A 119 12.18 14.63 -75.68
CA LYS A 119 12.61 13.28 -75.29
C LYS A 119 13.84 13.33 -74.38
N ASN A 120 14.84 14.17 -74.69
CA ASN A 120 15.99 14.37 -73.81
C ASN A 120 15.59 14.92 -72.43
N ILE A 121 14.64 15.86 -72.37
CA ILE A 121 14.14 16.41 -71.11
C ILE A 121 13.38 15.35 -70.32
N ALA A 122 12.49 14.61 -70.99
CA ALA A 122 11.77 13.50 -70.38
C ALA A 122 12.78 12.49 -69.81
N ASP A 123 13.75 12.01 -70.60
CA ASP A 123 14.75 11.02 -70.18
C ASP A 123 15.68 11.52 -69.06
N ALA A 124 16.00 12.81 -69.03
CA ALA A 124 16.83 13.41 -67.98
C ALA A 124 16.11 13.55 -66.63
N GLU A 125 14.79 13.79 -66.63
CA GLU A 125 13.99 13.90 -65.41
C GLU A 125 13.39 12.53 -65.06
N PRO A 126 13.84 11.87 -63.97
CA PRO A 126 13.33 10.54 -63.62
C PRO A 126 11.82 10.55 -63.42
N GLY A 127 11.26 11.65 -62.89
CA GLY A 127 9.86 11.76 -62.53
C GLY A 127 8.88 11.92 -63.69
N ILE A 128 9.33 12.25 -64.90
CA ILE A 128 8.46 12.45 -66.06
C ILE A 128 8.38 11.15 -66.86
N GLU A 129 7.17 10.70 -67.18
CA GLU A 129 6.93 9.51 -67.99
C GLU A 129 6.76 9.87 -69.47
N SER A 130 6.01 10.92 -69.75
CA SER A 130 5.78 11.42 -71.11
C SER A 130 5.72 12.94 -71.15
N ILE A 131 6.11 13.50 -72.28
CA ILE A 131 5.85 14.89 -72.65
C ILE A 131 5.25 14.87 -74.05
N TYR A 132 4.05 15.39 -74.24
CA TYR A 132 3.37 15.39 -75.54
C TYR A 132 2.74 16.74 -75.84
N ILE A 133 2.45 16.96 -77.12
CA ILE A 133 1.75 18.14 -77.59
C ILE A 133 0.48 17.72 -78.30
N LEU A 134 -0.65 18.30 -77.88
CA LEU A 134 -1.97 18.09 -78.48
C LEU A 134 -2.48 19.38 -79.12
N GLN A 135 -3.09 19.26 -80.28
CA GLN A 135 -3.78 20.35 -80.96
C GLN A 135 -5.30 20.13 -80.94
N ALA A 136 -6.06 21.22 -80.85
CA ALA A 136 -7.51 21.15 -81.02
C ALA A 136 -7.86 20.77 -82.46
N THR A 137 -8.91 19.97 -82.63
CA THR A 137 -9.51 19.70 -83.95
C THR A 137 -10.80 20.49 -84.11
N GLU A 138 -11.42 20.42 -85.29
CA GLU A 138 -12.74 21.03 -85.54
C GLU A 138 -13.86 20.40 -84.70
N THR A 139 -13.64 19.18 -84.18
CA THR A 139 -14.59 18.50 -83.30
C THR A 139 -14.26 18.80 -81.83
N PRO A 140 -15.16 19.44 -81.06
CA PRO A 140 -14.94 19.68 -79.64
C PRO A 140 -14.65 18.40 -78.88
N GLY A 141 -13.65 18.41 -77.98
CA GLY A 141 -13.24 17.25 -77.19
C GLY A 141 -12.34 16.25 -77.93
N LYS A 142 -12.23 16.31 -79.26
CA LYS A 142 -11.25 15.51 -80.03
C LYS A 142 -9.99 16.34 -80.25
N LEU A 143 -8.87 15.84 -79.73
CA LEU A 143 -7.55 16.44 -79.88
C LEU A 143 -6.73 15.61 -80.85
N ARG A 144 -5.63 16.18 -81.35
CA ARG A 144 -4.70 15.51 -82.26
C ARG A 144 -3.29 15.59 -81.71
N PHE A 145 -2.60 14.45 -81.62
CA PHE A 145 -1.19 14.40 -81.26
C PHE A 145 -0.34 15.08 -82.33
N LEU A 146 0.41 16.11 -81.94
CA LEU A 146 1.45 16.69 -82.78
C LEU A 146 2.77 15.93 -82.60
N LEU A 147 3.09 15.58 -81.36
CA LEU A 147 4.19 14.71 -81.00
C LEU A 147 3.94 14.08 -79.63
N ASP A 148 4.58 12.95 -79.40
CA ASP A 148 4.61 12.26 -78.12
C ASP A 148 6.05 11.80 -77.82
N ALA A 149 6.65 12.36 -76.77
CA ALA A 149 7.98 12.01 -76.27
C ALA A 149 7.88 11.12 -75.02
N SER A 150 7.13 10.03 -75.13
CA SER A 150 6.94 9.03 -74.07
C SER A 150 8.16 8.14 -73.81
N LYS A 151 8.24 7.62 -72.57
CA LYS A 151 9.13 6.51 -72.17
C LYS A 151 8.46 5.14 -72.26
N VAL A 152 7.13 5.10 -72.35
CA VAL A 152 6.29 3.89 -72.34
C VAL A 152 6.29 3.18 -73.70
N SER A 153 5.84 1.92 -73.71
CA SER A 153 5.80 1.01 -74.86
C SER A 153 4.87 1.43 -76.00
N ARG A 154 3.87 2.31 -75.77
CA ARG A 154 3.01 2.88 -76.82
C ARG A 154 3.32 4.37 -76.93
N ILE A 155 3.81 4.78 -78.10
CA ILE A 155 4.06 6.17 -78.45
C ILE A 155 2.98 6.56 -79.46
N ALA A 156 2.22 7.60 -79.17
CA ALA A 156 1.21 8.11 -80.10
C ALA A 156 1.87 8.66 -81.37
N GLN A 157 1.27 8.40 -82.53
CA GLN A 157 1.81 8.90 -83.81
C GLN A 157 1.36 10.34 -84.06
N THR A 158 2.19 11.13 -84.75
CA THR A 158 1.79 12.45 -85.22
C THR A 158 0.53 12.32 -86.09
N GLY A 159 -0.52 13.05 -85.73
CA GLY A 159 -1.83 12.99 -86.39
C GLY A 159 -2.87 12.07 -85.72
N GLU A 160 -2.47 11.23 -84.75
CA GLU A 160 -3.39 10.35 -84.02
C GLU A 160 -4.42 11.18 -83.22
N LEU A 161 -5.69 10.79 -83.30
CA LEU A 161 -6.77 11.45 -82.60
C LEU A 161 -6.90 10.94 -81.17
N TYR A 162 -7.08 11.85 -80.22
CA TYR A 162 -7.27 11.58 -78.81
C TYR A 162 -8.63 12.09 -78.34
N ASP A 163 -9.37 11.29 -77.58
CA ASP A 163 -10.65 11.69 -77.00
C ASP A 163 -10.44 12.27 -75.60
N ALA A 164 -10.54 13.59 -75.50
CA ALA A 164 -10.41 14.32 -74.24
C ALA A 164 -11.77 14.77 -73.67
N THR A 165 -12.89 14.26 -74.19
CA THR A 165 -14.25 14.69 -73.77
C THR A 165 -14.48 14.52 -72.27
N GLU A 166 -13.93 13.48 -71.66
CA GLU A 166 -14.07 13.18 -70.22
C GLU A 166 -12.90 13.70 -69.36
N LEU A 167 -11.99 14.49 -69.95
CA LEU A 167 -10.77 14.99 -69.30
C LEU A 167 -10.80 16.52 -69.12
N PRO A 168 -11.56 17.04 -68.13
CA PRO A 168 -11.79 18.47 -67.99
C PRO A 168 -10.52 19.27 -67.67
N PHE A 169 -9.56 18.67 -66.97
CA PHE A 169 -8.28 19.33 -66.68
C PHE A 169 -7.41 19.50 -67.93
N MET A 170 -7.42 18.52 -68.85
CA MET A 170 -6.72 18.61 -70.13
C MET A 170 -7.31 19.73 -71.00
N LEU A 171 -8.65 19.79 -71.10
CA LEU A 171 -9.33 20.84 -71.85
C LEU A 171 -9.08 22.25 -71.26
N GLN A 172 -9.07 22.38 -69.93
CA GLN A 172 -8.67 23.64 -69.26
C GLN A 172 -7.25 24.08 -69.60
N GLY A 173 -6.38 23.13 -69.97
CA GLY A 173 -5.00 23.36 -70.39
C GLY A 173 -4.88 24.33 -71.57
N PHE A 174 -5.90 24.43 -72.43
CA PHE A 174 -5.91 25.37 -73.56
C PHE A 174 -6.10 26.83 -73.11
N GLU A 175 -6.74 27.06 -71.97
CA GLU A 175 -6.99 28.41 -71.44
C GLU A 175 -5.90 28.85 -70.45
N ARG A 176 -5.51 27.92 -69.56
CA ARG A 176 -4.60 28.17 -68.43
C ARG A 176 -3.83 26.92 -68.08
N VAL A 177 -2.76 27.08 -67.30
CA VAL A 177 -2.04 25.92 -66.76
C VAL A 177 -2.93 25.18 -65.77
N SER A 178 -3.14 23.90 -66.02
CA SER A 178 -3.96 23.00 -65.22
C SER A 178 -3.13 21.80 -64.78
N VAL A 179 -3.43 21.27 -63.59
CA VAL A 179 -2.84 20.04 -63.05
C VAL A 179 -4.01 19.19 -62.58
N GLU A 180 -3.96 17.89 -62.87
CA GLU A 180 -4.96 16.96 -62.39
C GLU A 180 -4.89 16.80 -60.87
N ASP A 181 -6.07 16.70 -60.25
CA ASP A 181 -6.27 16.58 -58.80
C ASP A 181 -6.22 15.12 -58.29
N ARG A 182 -6.17 14.16 -59.21
CA ARG A 182 -6.11 12.73 -58.95
C ARG A 182 -5.44 12.01 -60.12
N VAL A 183 -5.04 10.76 -59.88
CA VAL A 183 -4.57 9.86 -60.93
C VAL A 183 -5.73 9.51 -61.85
N TYR A 184 -5.59 9.80 -63.14
CA TYR A 184 -6.51 9.35 -64.19
C TYR A 184 -5.94 8.12 -64.90
N GLY A 185 -6.83 7.28 -65.43
CA GLY A 185 -6.45 6.12 -66.23
C GLY A 185 -6.92 6.33 -67.67
N ASP A 186 -6.01 6.24 -68.62
CA ASP A 186 -6.31 6.36 -70.05
C ASP A 186 -5.69 5.21 -70.87
N ASP A 187 -5.77 5.33 -72.20
CA ASP A 187 -5.23 4.37 -73.17
C ASP A 187 -3.69 4.19 -73.10
N PHE A 188 -3.01 5.02 -72.30
CA PHE A 188 -1.56 5.06 -72.13
C PHE A 188 -1.10 4.70 -70.70
N GLY A 189 -2.02 4.60 -69.73
CA GLY A 189 -1.76 4.05 -68.38
C GLY A 189 -2.48 4.82 -67.27
N GLN A 190 -2.02 4.64 -66.03
CA GLN A 190 -2.47 5.48 -64.91
C GLN A 190 -1.44 6.58 -64.64
N THR A 191 -1.83 7.83 -64.90
CA THR A 191 -0.95 8.99 -64.82
C THR A 191 -1.59 10.12 -64.03
N GLN A 192 -0.75 11.04 -63.54
CA GLN A 192 -1.19 12.35 -63.09
C GLN A 192 -0.47 13.39 -63.92
N SER A 193 -1.24 14.27 -64.55
CA SER A 193 -0.74 15.09 -65.64
C SER A 193 -0.88 16.58 -65.37
N SER A 194 0.02 17.36 -65.98
CA SER A 194 -0.04 18.82 -66.02
C SER A 194 -0.07 19.30 -67.45
N TYR A 195 -0.92 20.29 -67.72
CA TYR A 195 -1.15 20.84 -69.03
C TYR A 195 -0.87 22.33 -69.03
N ALA A 196 -0.20 22.83 -70.07
CA ALA A 196 0.03 24.26 -70.28
C ALA A 196 -0.30 24.66 -71.73
N PRO A 197 -0.89 25.85 -71.95
CA PRO A 197 -1.25 26.31 -73.29
C PRO A 197 0.00 26.74 -74.05
N LEU A 198 0.09 26.33 -75.32
CA LEU A 198 1.08 26.84 -76.26
C LEU A 198 0.49 28.05 -76.97
N LYS A 199 1.00 29.24 -76.65
CA LYS A 199 0.55 30.52 -77.21
C LYS A 199 1.61 31.08 -78.17
N THR A 200 1.20 31.48 -79.36
CA THR A 200 2.03 32.25 -80.31
C THR A 200 2.26 33.67 -79.81
N SER A 201 3.19 34.39 -80.42
CA SER A 201 3.52 35.77 -80.03
C SER A 201 2.35 36.75 -80.15
N ASP A 202 1.36 36.44 -80.99
CA ASP A 202 0.09 37.16 -81.15
C ASP A 202 -1.00 36.75 -80.14
N GLY A 203 -0.69 35.84 -79.21
CA GLY A 203 -1.59 35.37 -78.14
C GLY A 203 -2.55 34.24 -78.53
N ARG A 204 -2.44 33.70 -79.76
CA ARG A 204 -3.29 32.61 -80.24
C ARG A 204 -2.86 31.26 -79.63
N VAL A 205 -3.82 30.47 -79.16
CA VAL A 205 -3.52 29.12 -78.63
C VAL A 205 -3.47 28.13 -79.79
N ILE A 206 -2.32 27.49 -79.98
CA ILE A 206 -2.09 26.53 -81.08
C ILE A 206 -2.13 25.07 -80.62
N GLY A 207 -2.12 24.84 -79.30
CA GLY A 207 -2.12 23.51 -78.70
C GLY A 207 -1.89 23.58 -77.19
N ILE A 208 -1.77 22.41 -76.58
CA ILE A 208 -1.33 22.24 -75.19
C ILE A 208 -0.11 21.34 -75.15
N ILE A 209 0.76 21.57 -74.19
CA ILE A 209 1.79 20.62 -73.79
C ILE A 209 1.33 19.89 -72.53
N GLY A 210 1.32 18.56 -72.59
CA GLY A 210 1.06 17.66 -71.48
C GLY A 210 2.34 17.07 -70.94
N VAL A 211 2.44 16.95 -69.62
CA VAL A 211 3.54 16.29 -68.90
C VAL A 211 2.92 15.28 -67.95
N ASP A 212 3.20 14.01 -68.14
CA ASP A 212 2.63 12.94 -67.32
C ASP A 212 3.66 12.34 -66.36
N VAL A 213 3.16 11.89 -65.21
CA VAL A 213 3.90 11.05 -64.28
C VAL A 213 3.13 9.77 -63.99
N LEU A 214 3.83 8.64 -63.98
CA LEU A 214 3.26 7.32 -63.71
C LEU A 214 2.79 7.15 -62.26
N ALA A 215 1.59 6.60 -62.07
CA ALA A 215 0.97 6.35 -60.77
C ALA A 215 1.78 5.43 -59.84
N LEU A 216 2.60 4.53 -60.39
CA LEU A 216 3.45 3.62 -59.60
C LEU A 216 4.46 4.37 -58.72
N ARG A 217 4.90 5.57 -59.12
CA ARG A 217 5.78 6.43 -58.30
C ARG A 217 5.03 7.11 -57.14
N LEU A 218 3.76 7.45 -57.33
CA LEU A 218 2.90 7.98 -56.27
C LEU A 218 2.68 6.92 -55.17
N ALA A 219 2.58 5.64 -55.53
CA ALA A 219 2.53 4.53 -54.56
C ALA A 219 3.84 4.41 -53.76
N GLU A 220 5.00 4.61 -54.40
CA GLU A 220 6.30 4.55 -53.74
C GLU A 220 6.48 5.65 -52.68
N ILE A 221 6.02 6.88 -52.96
CA ILE A 221 6.00 7.98 -51.98
C ILE A 221 5.15 7.59 -50.76
N ARG A 222 3.96 7.02 -50.97
CA ARG A 222 3.08 6.59 -49.86
C ARG A 222 3.74 5.51 -49.02
N TRP A 223 4.37 4.51 -49.64
CA TRP A 223 5.05 3.43 -48.92
C TRP A 223 6.28 3.91 -48.15
N GLN A 224 7.05 4.87 -48.67
CA GLN A 224 8.16 5.48 -47.94
C GLN A 224 7.67 6.19 -46.67
N VAL A 225 6.58 6.96 -46.77
CA VAL A 225 5.97 7.62 -45.61
C VAL A 225 5.45 6.60 -44.60
N VAL A 226 4.78 5.53 -45.04
CA VAL A 226 4.32 4.46 -44.15
C VAL A 226 5.48 3.80 -43.39
N ARG A 227 6.57 3.45 -44.08
CA ARG A 227 7.74 2.81 -43.43
C ARG A 227 8.40 3.75 -42.42
N PHE A 228 8.53 5.04 -42.75
CA PHE A 228 9.06 6.04 -41.83
C PHE A 228 8.19 6.17 -40.58
N CYS A 229 6.87 6.35 -40.75
CA CYS A 229 5.92 6.42 -39.64
C CYS A 229 5.97 5.14 -38.78
N ALA A 230 5.98 3.96 -39.40
CA ALA A 230 6.07 2.69 -38.69
C ALA A 230 7.35 2.56 -37.84
N ALA A 231 8.49 3.01 -38.35
CA ALA A 231 9.75 3.00 -37.59
C ALA A 231 9.67 3.92 -36.35
N VAL A 232 9.16 5.14 -36.52
CA VAL A 232 8.97 6.09 -35.40
C VAL A 232 8.01 5.54 -34.35
N PHE A 233 6.91 4.91 -34.74
CA PHE A 233 6.00 4.26 -33.80
C PHE A 233 6.62 3.08 -33.08
N GLY A 234 7.40 2.26 -33.79
CA GLY A 234 8.13 1.15 -33.17
C GLY A 234 9.04 1.63 -32.05
N ILE A 235 9.80 2.71 -32.29
CA ILE A 235 10.67 3.32 -31.28
C ILE A 235 9.86 3.89 -30.11
N ALA A 236 8.78 4.64 -30.38
CA ALA A 236 7.92 5.20 -29.35
C ALA A 236 7.28 4.11 -28.47
N PHE A 237 6.83 3.02 -29.08
CA PHE A 237 6.25 1.88 -28.38
C PHE A 237 7.26 1.19 -27.45
N ILE A 238 8.49 0.97 -27.94
CA ILE A 238 9.58 0.42 -27.12
C ILE A 238 9.90 1.35 -25.95
N ALA A 239 9.96 2.67 -26.17
CA ALA A 239 10.19 3.64 -25.10
C ALA A 239 9.10 3.59 -24.03
N VAL A 240 7.82 3.51 -24.43
CA VAL A 240 6.69 3.35 -23.48
C VAL A 240 6.82 2.05 -22.68
N LEU A 241 7.22 0.94 -23.29
CA LEU A 241 7.44 -0.33 -22.59
C LEU A 241 8.59 -0.22 -21.56
N VAL A 242 9.70 0.44 -21.92
CA VAL A 242 10.84 0.66 -21.02
C VAL A 242 10.43 1.55 -19.84
N ILE A 243 9.75 2.68 -20.10
CA ILE A 243 9.24 3.58 -19.05
C ILE A 243 8.30 2.82 -18.11
N THR A 244 7.38 2.03 -18.67
CA THR A 244 6.45 1.21 -17.89
C THR A 244 7.20 0.21 -16.99
N MET A 245 8.26 -0.43 -17.50
CA MET A 245 9.08 -1.35 -16.72
C MET A 245 9.84 -0.66 -15.59
N VAL A 246 10.37 0.54 -15.83
CA VAL A 246 11.06 1.35 -14.82
C VAL A 246 10.11 1.79 -13.72
N VAL A 247 8.97 2.40 -14.08
CA VAL A 247 7.94 2.83 -13.12
C VAL A 247 7.46 1.65 -12.28
N ARG A 248 7.22 0.49 -12.91
CA ARG A 248 6.83 -0.72 -12.19
C ARG A 248 7.86 -1.16 -11.16
N ARG A 249 9.15 -1.08 -11.47
CA ARG A 249 10.22 -1.44 -10.51
C ARG A 249 10.36 -0.41 -9.39
N GLN A 250 10.34 0.88 -9.72
CA GLN A 250 10.54 1.96 -8.76
C GLN A 250 9.38 2.07 -7.76
N VAL A 251 8.14 1.81 -8.16
CA VAL A 251 6.98 1.91 -7.25
C VAL A 251 6.70 0.62 -6.50
N ARG A 252 6.85 -0.54 -7.15
CA ARG A 252 6.46 -1.83 -6.54
C ARG A 252 7.37 -2.23 -5.37
N GLN A 253 8.68 -1.99 -5.49
CA GLN A 253 9.62 -2.42 -4.45
C GLN A 253 9.43 -1.67 -3.12
N PRO A 254 9.37 -0.32 -3.08
CA PRO A 254 9.12 0.41 -1.84
C PRO A 254 7.77 0.05 -1.23
N LEU A 255 6.71 -0.02 -2.04
CA LEU A 255 5.36 -0.36 -1.56
C LEU A 255 5.31 -1.75 -0.92
N ALA A 256 5.97 -2.75 -1.52
CA ALA A 256 6.05 -4.08 -0.95
C ALA A 256 6.77 -4.09 0.40
N ARG A 257 7.86 -3.34 0.55
CA ARG A 257 8.60 -3.23 1.83
C ARG A 257 7.73 -2.60 2.91
N VAL A 258 7.01 -1.51 2.61
CA VAL A 258 6.10 -0.86 3.57
C VAL A 258 5.04 -1.83 4.06
N LEU A 259 4.44 -2.60 3.14
CA LEU A 259 3.43 -3.60 3.48
C LEU A 259 3.99 -4.75 4.32
N GLU A 260 5.16 -5.25 3.97
CA GLU A 260 5.85 -6.28 4.75
C GLU A 260 6.17 -5.76 6.16
N ALA A 261 6.71 -4.55 6.29
CA ALA A 261 7.02 -3.94 7.58
C ALA A 261 5.77 -3.68 8.42
N ALA A 262 4.70 -3.14 7.82
CA ALA A 262 3.42 -2.93 8.49
C ALA A 262 2.84 -4.26 9.00
N SER A 263 2.91 -5.32 8.20
CA SER A 263 2.47 -6.66 8.62
C SER A 263 3.33 -7.24 9.75
N ALA A 264 4.63 -6.95 9.78
CA ALA A 264 5.53 -7.37 10.85
C ALA A 264 5.23 -6.64 12.16
N ILE A 265 4.97 -5.32 12.11
CA ILE A 265 4.52 -4.53 13.27
C ILE A 265 3.18 -5.05 13.79
N ALA A 266 2.21 -5.32 12.91
CA ALA A 266 0.92 -5.89 13.29
C ALA A 266 1.05 -7.26 13.97
N ALA A 267 2.08 -8.04 13.61
CA ALA A 267 2.43 -9.30 14.26
C ALA A 267 3.27 -9.13 15.55
N GLY A 268 3.43 -7.91 16.07
CA GLY A 268 4.15 -7.61 17.31
C GLY A 268 5.66 -7.41 17.17
N LYS A 269 6.23 -7.44 15.95
CA LYS A 269 7.67 -7.21 15.71
C LYS A 269 7.98 -5.72 15.60
N LEU A 270 7.92 -5.03 16.73
CA LEU A 270 8.05 -3.56 16.83
C LEU A 270 9.47 -3.02 16.54
N ASP A 271 10.49 -3.88 16.51
CA ASP A 271 11.86 -3.51 16.14
C ASP A 271 12.09 -3.46 14.62
N THR A 272 11.05 -3.73 13.81
CA THR A 272 11.12 -3.65 12.35
C THR A 272 11.35 -2.21 11.90
N ARG A 273 12.26 -2.00 10.93
CA ARG A 273 12.58 -0.70 10.37
C ARG A 273 12.67 -0.75 8.85
N LEU A 274 12.18 0.29 8.18
CA LEU A 274 12.15 0.37 6.72
C LEU A 274 13.48 0.83 6.13
N HIS A 275 14.27 1.64 6.85
CA HIS A 275 15.59 2.15 6.43
C HIS A 275 15.69 2.38 4.91
N ALA A 276 14.97 3.38 4.40
CA ALA A 276 14.98 3.70 2.97
C ALA A 276 15.92 4.89 2.71
N PRO A 277 17.07 4.70 2.03
CA PRO A 277 17.99 5.79 1.70
C PRO A 277 17.49 6.67 0.53
N SER A 278 16.17 6.72 0.32
CA SER A 278 15.57 7.47 -0.78
C SER A 278 15.37 8.93 -0.37
N ARG A 279 15.54 9.87 -1.32
CA ARG A 279 15.32 11.31 -1.10
C ARG A 279 13.99 11.80 -1.67
N ASP A 280 13.05 10.89 -1.84
CA ASP A 280 11.71 11.14 -2.36
C ASP A 280 10.65 10.91 -1.26
N GLU A 281 9.38 10.94 -1.65
CA GLU A 281 8.24 10.75 -0.75
C GLU A 281 8.25 9.36 -0.08
N PHE A 282 8.89 8.35 -0.68
CA PHE A 282 9.06 7.04 -0.07
C PHE A 282 10.10 7.05 1.05
N GLY A 283 11.13 7.89 0.94
CA GLY A 283 12.08 8.14 2.03
C GLY A 283 11.38 8.76 3.24
N LEU A 284 10.62 9.85 3.02
CA LEU A 284 9.85 10.50 4.08
C LEU A 284 8.84 9.56 4.74
N LEU A 285 8.12 8.76 3.94
CA LEU A 285 7.19 7.76 4.46
C LEU A 285 7.91 6.69 5.31
N ALA A 286 9.11 6.27 4.92
CA ALA A 286 9.90 5.32 5.69
C ALA A 286 10.34 5.91 7.04
N ASP A 287 10.78 7.17 7.07
CA ASP A 287 11.18 7.86 8.30
C ASP A 287 9.99 8.03 9.27
N GLU A 288 8.82 8.44 8.77
CA GLU A 288 7.61 8.55 9.57
C GLU A 288 7.13 7.20 10.11
N PHE A 289 7.23 6.14 9.28
CA PHE A 289 6.94 4.78 9.69
C PHE A 289 7.91 4.31 10.80
N ASP A 290 9.20 4.59 10.68
CA ASP A 290 10.22 4.20 11.66
C ASP A 290 10.02 4.95 12.99
N THR A 291 9.63 6.23 12.95
CA THR A 291 9.20 7.00 14.13
C THR A 291 7.99 6.35 14.80
N MET A 292 6.95 6.01 14.04
CA MET A 292 5.76 5.34 14.56
C MET A 292 6.13 3.98 15.21
N ALA A 293 6.97 3.19 14.55
CA ALA A 293 7.44 1.91 15.07
C ALA A 293 8.20 2.07 16.41
N SER A 294 9.02 3.11 16.53
CA SER A 294 9.71 3.45 17.78
C SER A 294 8.72 3.80 18.90
N HIS A 295 7.75 4.68 18.63
CA HIS A 295 6.74 5.04 19.62
C HIS A 295 5.90 3.85 20.10
N LEU A 296 5.57 2.91 19.20
CA LEU A 296 4.90 1.68 19.57
C LEU A 296 5.79 0.81 20.47
N ARG A 297 7.08 0.68 20.15
CA ARG A 297 8.04 -0.06 20.98
C ARG A 297 8.17 0.55 22.37
N ASP A 298 8.25 1.86 22.46
CA ASP A 298 8.36 2.59 23.72
C ASP A 298 7.09 2.44 24.57
N ARG A 299 5.91 2.49 23.95
CA ARG A 299 4.64 2.20 24.64
C ARG A 299 4.58 0.77 25.16
N GLU A 300 5.05 -0.20 24.39
CA GLU A 300 5.09 -1.59 24.84
C GLU A 300 6.07 -1.77 26.00
N ARG A 301 7.26 -1.15 25.94
CA ARG A 301 8.22 -1.15 27.06
C ARG A 301 7.64 -0.49 28.31
N LEU A 302 6.93 0.63 28.16
CA LEU A 302 6.22 1.24 29.28
C LEU A 302 5.20 0.27 29.86
N ARG A 303 4.40 -0.40 29.02
CA ARG A 303 3.42 -1.39 29.46
C ARG A 303 4.06 -2.56 30.21
N GLU A 304 5.14 -3.13 29.67
CA GLU A 304 5.93 -4.20 30.30
C GLU A 304 6.48 -3.73 31.66
N THR A 305 7.05 -2.52 31.71
CA THR A 305 7.64 -1.95 32.94
C THR A 305 6.57 -1.66 33.98
N PHE A 306 5.46 -1.03 33.60
CA PHE A 306 4.33 -0.76 34.50
C PHE A 306 3.71 -2.05 35.05
N GLY A 307 3.71 -3.12 34.25
CA GLY A 307 3.27 -4.45 34.70
C GLY A 307 4.11 -5.04 35.84
N LEU A 308 5.33 -4.56 36.09
CA LEU A 308 6.15 -4.98 37.23
C LEU A 308 5.74 -4.29 38.55
N TYR A 309 4.98 -3.20 38.48
CA TYR A 309 4.59 -2.39 39.65
C TYR A 309 3.10 -2.49 40.00
N VAL A 310 2.30 -3.12 39.15
CA VAL A 310 0.84 -3.19 39.27
C VAL A 310 0.42 -4.64 39.05
N SER A 311 -0.40 -5.21 39.96
CA SER A 311 -0.91 -6.57 39.81
C SER A 311 -1.71 -6.73 38.52
N ARG A 312 -1.70 -7.94 37.93
CA ARG A 312 -2.40 -8.24 36.68
C ARG A 312 -3.89 -7.98 36.80
N GLU A 313 -4.47 -8.30 37.94
CA GLU A 313 -5.89 -8.12 38.27
C GLU A 313 -6.25 -6.62 38.30
N LEU A 314 -5.40 -5.80 38.92
CA LEU A 314 -5.56 -4.34 38.96
C LEU A 314 -5.39 -3.70 37.57
N ALA A 315 -4.36 -4.11 36.83
CA ALA A 315 -4.16 -3.63 35.46
C ALA A 315 -5.36 -4.00 34.56
N SER A 316 -5.89 -5.22 34.68
CA SER A 316 -7.05 -5.68 33.91
C SER A 316 -8.31 -4.89 34.26
N ALA A 317 -8.53 -4.60 35.55
CA ALA A 317 -9.65 -3.78 36.00
C ALA A 317 -9.54 -2.33 35.46
N LEU A 318 -8.35 -1.73 35.49
CA LEU A 318 -8.12 -0.37 34.97
C LEU A 318 -8.31 -0.27 33.46
N MET A 319 -7.93 -1.31 32.69
CA MET A 319 -8.09 -1.31 31.23
C MET A 319 -9.55 -1.48 30.79
N LYS A 320 -10.38 -2.20 31.56
CA LYS A 320 -11.76 -2.53 31.19
C LYS A 320 -12.67 -1.29 31.06
N ASP A 321 -12.46 -0.29 31.92
CA ASP A 321 -13.34 0.89 31.97
C ASP A 321 -12.88 2.03 31.05
N GLY A 322 -11.67 1.94 30.48
CA GLY A 322 -11.12 2.96 29.56
C GLY A 322 -10.99 4.37 30.15
N LYS A 323 -11.20 4.51 31.47
CA LYS A 323 -11.17 5.77 32.20
C LYS A 323 -9.89 5.85 33.03
N LEU A 324 -9.39 7.08 33.22
CA LEU A 324 -8.31 7.33 34.16
C LEU A 324 -8.75 6.89 35.57
N PRO A 325 -7.85 6.25 36.35
CA PRO A 325 -8.13 5.94 37.75
C PRO A 325 -8.51 7.22 38.50
N ALA A 326 -9.68 7.23 39.13
CA ALA A 326 -10.12 8.32 40.00
C ALA A 326 -9.89 7.96 41.47
N LEU A 327 -9.68 8.98 42.30
CA LEU A 327 -9.71 8.81 43.76
C LEU A 327 -11.10 8.37 44.22
N GLY A 328 -11.14 7.52 45.23
CA GLY A 328 -12.36 6.96 45.79
C GLY A 328 -12.29 5.45 45.85
N GLY A 329 -13.32 4.85 46.44
CA GLY A 329 -13.42 3.42 46.59
C GLY A 329 -14.87 2.97 46.66
N VAL A 330 -15.07 1.68 46.48
CA VAL A 330 -16.37 1.03 46.56
C VAL A 330 -16.37 0.18 47.82
N GLU A 331 -17.45 0.29 48.60
CA GLU A 331 -17.68 -0.62 49.72
C GLU A 331 -18.04 -2.00 49.18
N CYS A 332 -17.31 -3.02 49.61
CA CYS A 332 -17.53 -4.40 49.21
C CYS A 332 -17.24 -5.36 50.36
N VAL A 333 -17.69 -6.60 50.22
CA VAL A 333 -17.29 -7.70 51.11
C VAL A 333 -16.22 -8.49 50.40
N ALA A 334 -15.07 -8.66 51.05
CA ALA A 334 -13.91 -9.33 50.49
C ALA A 334 -13.15 -10.09 51.58
N THR A 335 -12.26 -10.99 51.15
CA THR A 335 -11.35 -11.70 52.06
C THR A 335 -9.96 -11.13 51.96
N VAL A 336 -9.33 -10.83 53.09
CA VAL A 336 -7.95 -10.32 53.16
C VAL A 336 -7.07 -11.38 53.82
N ILE A 337 -5.91 -11.61 53.23
CA ILE A 337 -4.80 -12.36 53.82
C ILE A 337 -3.72 -11.35 54.20
N PHE A 338 -3.32 -11.39 55.48
CA PHE A 338 -2.03 -10.90 55.92
C PHE A 338 -1.10 -12.08 56.08
N CYS A 339 0.10 -11.98 55.53
CA CYS A 339 1.14 -12.98 55.68
C CYS A 339 2.41 -12.28 56.16
N ASP A 340 3.10 -12.84 57.14
CA ASP A 340 4.38 -12.32 57.64
C ASP A 340 5.40 -13.44 57.86
N LEU A 341 6.68 -13.16 57.67
CA LEU A 341 7.73 -14.17 57.85
C LEU A 341 8.15 -14.27 59.33
N GLY A 342 8.08 -15.48 59.86
CA GLY A 342 8.59 -15.81 61.18
C GLY A 342 10.10 -15.65 61.25
N ASN A 343 10.59 -15.03 62.33
CA ASN A 343 12.02 -14.82 62.61
C ASN A 343 12.79 -13.99 61.57
N TYR A 344 12.09 -13.27 60.68
CA TYR A 344 12.73 -12.43 59.67
C TYR A 344 13.71 -11.42 60.25
N THR A 345 13.36 -10.73 61.32
CA THR A 345 14.25 -9.76 61.98
C THR A 345 15.61 -10.38 62.33
N ARG A 346 15.59 -11.58 62.93
CA ARG A 346 16.81 -12.31 63.30
C ARG A 346 17.65 -12.70 62.08
N ILE A 347 16.99 -13.10 60.99
CA ILE A 347 17.68 -13.42 59.72
C ILE A 347 18.28 -12.13 59.13
N SER A 348 17.55 -11.02 59.13
CA SER A 348 18.00 -9.76 58.54
C SER A 348 19.18 -9.12 59.26
N GLU A 349 19.30 -9.33 60.57
CA GLU A 349 20.43 -8.83 61.39
C GLU A 349 21.72 -9.64 61.17
N ALA A 350 21.60 -10.92 60.80
CA ALA A 350 22.73 -11.83 60.68
C ALA A 350 23.30 -11.95 59.25
N PHE A 351 22.57 -11.45 58.24
CA PHE A 351 22.89 -11.61 56.83
C PHE A 351 23.23 -10.26 56.20
N SER A 352 24.00 -10.26 55.10
CA SER A 352 24.22 -9.01 54.37
C SER A 352 22.93 -8.55 53.66
N PRO A 353 22.75 -7.23 53.44
CA PRO A 353 21.55 -6.71 52.78
C PRO A 353 21.25 -7.36 51.43
N GLN A 354 22.29 -7.65 50.61
CA GLN A 354 22.13 -8.29 49.31
C GLN A 354 21.58 -9.71 49.42
N GLU A 355 22.01 -10.46 50.44
CA GLU A 355 21.58 -11.83 50.66
C GLU A 355 20.15 -11.89 51.18
N VAL A 356 19.80 -10.97 52.08
CA VAL A 356 18.43 -10.78 52.58
C VAL A 356 17.49 -10.45 51.40
N ILE A 357 17.87 -9.50 50.54
CA ILE A 357 17.08 -9.15 49.35
C ILE A 357 16.92 -10.35 48.41
N SER A 358 17.98 -11.12 48.16
CA SER A 358 17.89 -12.30 47.28
C SER A 358 16.92 -13.34 47.84
N LEU A 359 16.98 -13.61 49.15
CA LEU A 359 16.12 -14.57 49.83
C LEU A 359 14.65 -14.12 49.79
N ILE A 360 14.40 -12.85 50.13
CA ILE A 360 13.05 -12.26 50.11
C ILE A 360 12.48 -12.29 48.69
N ASN A 361 13.24 -11.89 47.68
CA ASN A 361 12.74 -11.88 46.30
C ASN A 361 12.36 -13.29 45.82
N GLU A 362 13.13 -14.32 46.17
CA GLU A 362 12.79 -15.72 45.85
C GLU A 362 11.51 -16.17 46.57
N TYR A 363 11.36 -15.83 47.86
CA TYR A 363 10.16 -16.10 48.64
C TYR A 363 8.92 -15.37 48.07
N LEU A 364 9.00 -14.04 47.92
CA LEU A 364 7.90 -13.20 47.44
C LEU A 364 7.47 -13.63 46.03
N ALA A 365 8.41 -13.94 45.13
CA ALA A 365 8.09 -14.41 43.79
C ALA A 365 7.27 -15.72 43.82
N ALA A 366 7.64 -16.67 44.68
CA ALA A 366 6.91 -17.92 44.84
C ALA A 366 5.51 -17.71 45.43
N MET A 367 5.38 -16.82 46.42
CA MET A 367 4.09 -16.50 47.04
C MET A 367 3.16 -15.75 46.08
N CYS A 368 3.65 -14.74 45.36
CA CYS A 368 2.88 -13.99 44.37
C CYS A 368 2.30 -14.91 43.28
N THR A 369 3.11 -15.86 42.79
CA THR A 369 2.65 -16.84 41.79
C THR A 369 1.44 -17.63 42.29
N ILE A 370 1.41 -17.98 43.58
CA ILE A 370 0.31 -18.75 44.19
C ILE A 370 -0.92 -17.87 44.39
N ILE A 371 -0.73 -16.63 44.85
CA ILE A 371 -1.80 -15.64 45.03
C ILE A 371 -2.52 -15.41 43.70
N GLU A 372 -1.78 -15.14 42.63
CA GLU A 372 -2.34 -14.96 41.28
C GLU A 372 -3.07 -16.22 40.78
N ALA A 373 -2.49 -17.41 41.00
CA ALA A 373 -3.11 -18.68 40.60
C ALA A 373 -4.46 -18.95 41.30
N HIS A 374 -4.69 -18.36 42.47
CA HIS A 374 -5.94 -18.44 43.23
C HIS A 374 -6.79 -17.17 43.12
N ARG A 375 -6.57 -16.36 42.07
CA ARG A 375 -7.36 -15.12 41.81
C ARG A 375 -7.27 -14.08 42.92
N GLY A 376 -6.21 -14.11 43.72
CA GLY A 376 -5.91 -13.07 44.68
C GLY A 376 -5.27 -11.86 44.00
N CYS A 377 -5.62 -10.66 44.47
CA CYS A 377 -4.94 -9.43 44.10
C CYS A 377 -3.89 -9.11 45.17
N LEU A 378 -2.62 -9.05 44.77
CA LEU A 378 -1.57 -8.48 45.61
C LEU A 378 -1.85 -6.98 45.83
N LEU A 379 -1.92 -6.56 47.09
CA LEU A 379 -2.23 -5.19 47.49
C LEU A 379 -0.97 -4.42 47.90
N ASP A 380 -0.13 -5.06 48.72
CA ASP A 380 1.10 -4.45 49.20
C ASP A 380 2.11 -5.48 49.68
N PHE A 381 3.37 -5.06 49.71
CA PHE A 381 4.42 -5.70 50.49
C PHE A 381 4.71 -4.84 51.73
N THR A 382 4.70 -5.45 52.91
CA THR A 382 5.01 -4.77 54.18
C THR A 382 6.32 -5.32 54.72
N GLY A 383 7.44 -4.92 54.11
CA GLY A 383 8.75 -5.49 54.42
C GLY A 383 8.84 -6.92 53.89
N ASP A 384 8.84 -7.89 54.80
CA ASP A 384 8.80 -9.33 54.55
C ASP A 384 7.38 -9.90 54.47
N GLY A 385 6.38 -9.09 54.84
CA GLY A 385 4.97 -9.46 54.78
C GLY A 385 4.29 -9.19 53.43
N ILE A 386 3.20 -9.91 53.19
CA ILE A 386 2.35 -9.80 52.01
C ILE A 386 0.92 -9.48 52.45
N ILE A 387 0.31 -8.49 51.81
CA ILE A 387 -1.12 -8.21 51.91
C ILE A 387 -1.77 -8.59 50.58
N ALA A 388 -2.71 -9.52 50.62
CA ALA A 388 -3.48 -9.94 49.45
C ALA A 388 -4.98 -9.86 49.72
N GLY A 389 -5.76 -9.46 48.72
CA GLY A 389 -7.21 -9.40 48.79
C GLY A 389 -7.86 -10.30 47.73
N PHE A 390 -8.98 -10.92 48.10
CA PHE A 390 -9.77 -11.81 47.25
C PHE A 390 -11.19 -11.26 47.14
N GLY A 391 -11.77 -11.34 45.94
CA GLY A 391 -13.04 -10.66 45.62
C GLY A 391 -12.88 -9.18 45.26
N LEU A 392 -11.64 -8.75 44.98
CA LEU A 392 -11.28 -7.41 44.53
C LEU A 392 -10.05 -7.47 43.61
N PRO A 393 -9.84 -6.49 42.71
CA PRO A 393 -10.80 -5.47 42.28
C PRO A 393 -11.98 -6.06 41.50
N LEU A 394 -11.84 -7.30 41.03
CA LEU A 394 -12.91 -8.03 40.35
C LEU A 394 -13.71 -8.85 41.39
N PRO A 395 -15.05 -8.80 41.37
CA PRO A 395 -15.87 -9.61 42.26
C PRO A 395 -15.63 -11.11 42.04
N ASP A 396 -15.51 -11.85 43.13
CA ASP A 396 -15.36 -13.31 43.13
C ASP A 396 -16.25 -13.89 44.22
N PRO A 397 -17.34 -14.63 43.90
CA PRO A 397 -18.23 -15.22 44.91
C PRO A 397 -17.52 -16.22 45.83
N ASP A 398 -16.45 -16.87 45.34
CA ASP A 398 -15.71 -17.90 46.06
C ASP A 398 -14.46 -17.33 46.77
N HIS A 399 -14.41 -16.00 46.96
CA HIS A 399 -13.24 -15.29 47.48
C HIS A 399 -12.68 -15.86 48.80
N ALA A 400 -13.55 -16.28 49.72
CA ALA A 400 -13.13 -16.88 50.99
C ALA A 400 -12.50 -18.27 50.79
N HIS A 401 -13.07 -19.10 49.92
CA HIS A 401 -12.53 -20.41 49.59
C HIS A 401 -11.16 -20.30 48.91
N ASN A 402 -11.05 -19.41 47.92
CA ASN A 402 -9.82 -19.15 47.18
C ASN A 402 -8.71 -18.63 48.11
N ALA A 403 -9.03 -17.76 49.06
CA ALA A 403 -8.08 -17.29 50.06
C ALA A 403 -7.54 -18.42 50.95
N VAL A 404 -8.40 -19.30 51.45
CA VAL A 404 -7.94 -20.42 52.30
C VAL A 404 -7.09 -21.42 51.50
N GLN A 405 -7.51 -21.77 50.27
CA GLN A 405 -6.70 -22.62 49.39
C GLN A 405 -5.34 -21.99 49.08
N CYS A 406 -5.32 -20.68 48.79
CA CYS A 406 -4.10 -19.92 48.57
C CYS A 406 -3.17 -20.04 49.78
N ALA A 407 -3.65 -19.78 50.99
CA ALA A 407 -2.83 -19.87 52.21
C ALA A 407 -2.26 -21.28 52.44
N ILE A 408 -3.07 -22.32 52.24
CA ILE A 408 -2.61 -23.72 52.31
C ILE A 408 -1.50 -23.98 51.29
N LYS A 409 -1.68 -23.50 50.04
CA LYS A 409 -0.70 -23.67 48.96
C LYS A 409 0.58 -22.86 49.20
N MET A 410 0.48 -21.64 49.74
CA MET A 410 1.62 -20.83 50.15
C MET A 410 2.45 -21.56 51.22
N ARG A 411 1.79 -22.11 52.25
CA ARG A 411 2.46 -22.93 53.27
C ARG A 411 3.17 -24.14 52.65
N GLN A 412 2.49 -24.90 51.78
CA GLN A 412 3.08 -26.05 51.09
C GLN A 412 4.30 -25.67 50.25
N ARG A 413 4.22 -24.57 49.49
CA ARG A 413 5.35 -24.09 48.69
C ARG A 413 6.50 -23.61 49.55
N LEU A 414 6.23 -22.96 50.69
CA LEU A 414 7.26 -22.56 51.63
C LEU A 414 7.98 -23.78 52.24
N THR A 415 7.25 -24.86 52.55
CA THR A 415 7.87 -26.12 52.96
C THR A 415 8.81 -26.66 51.87
N GLN A 416 8.39 -26.62 50.61
CA GLN A 416 9.22 -27.03 49.48
C GLN A 416 10.46 -26.12 49.31
N LEU A 417 10.29 -24.79 49.40
CA LEU A 417 11.39 -23.82 49.34
C LEU A 417 12.42 -24.06 50.45
N ASN A 418 11.98 -24.36 51.66
CA ASN A 418 12.89 -24.73 52.75
C ASN A 418 13.74 -25.96 52.39
N GLY A 419 13.14 -26.99 51.80
CA GLY A 419 13.89 -28.16 51.30
C GLY A 419 14.85 -27.82 50.16
N GLU A 420 14.46 -26.93 49.24
CA GLU A 420 15.31 -26.43 48.15
C GLU A 420 16.49 -25.58 48.69
N TRP A 421 16.26 -24.80 49.73
CA TRP A 421 17.31 -24.02 50.40
C TRP A 421 18.24 -24.89 51.22
N GLU A 422 17.72 -25.93 51.88
CA GLU A 422 18.52 -26.91 52.60
C GLU A 422 19.43 -27.71 51.65
N ALA A 423 18.89 -28.20 50.53
CA ALA A 423 19.66 -28.91 49.51
C ALA A 423 20.78 -28.06 48.89
N ARG A 424 20.58 -26.73 48.80
CA ARG A 424 21.60 -25.77 48.33
C ARG A 424 22.57 -25.32 49.43
N GLY A 425 22.42 -25.80 50.66
CA GLY A 425 23.23 -25.40 51.82
C GLY A 425 22.95 -23.99 52.34
N LEU A 426 21.94 -23.30 51.78
CA LEU A 426 21.54 -21.97 52.24
C LEU A 426 20.95 -22.03 53.66
N ALA A 427 20.23 -23.11 53.98
CA ALA A 427 19.60 -23.27 55.28
C ALA A 427 20.59 -23.32 56.46
N ALA A 428 21.79 -23.83 56.22
CA ALA A 428 22.86 -23.86 57.22
C ALA A 428 23.13 -22.47 57.80
N ARG A 429 22.91 -21.41 57.02
CA ARG A 429 23.18 -20.04 57.43
C ARG A 429 22.24 -19.55 58.53
N TRP A 430 20.93 -19.87 58.45
CA TRP A 430 19.98 -19.49 59.49
C TRP A 430 19.88 -20.52 60.62
N GLN A 431 20.26 -21.77 60.35
CA GLN A 431 20.38 -22.81 61.38
C GLN A 431 21.46 -22.46 62.42
N VAL A 432 22.58 -21.85 62.01
CA VAL A 432 23.64 -21.41 62.93
C VAL A 432 23.17 -20.34 63.93
N ILE A 433 22.14 -19.56 63.58
CA ILE A 433 21.53 -18.54 64.45
C ILE A 433 20.25 -19.04 65.15
N GLY A 434 20.05 -20.36 65.21
CA GLY A 434 18.95 -21.00 65.93
C GLY A 434 17.59 -20.83 65.25
N VAL A 435 17.56 -20.78 63.92
CA VAL A 435 16.33 -20.86 63.12
C VAL A 435 16.35 -22.17 62.36
N ASP A 436 15.46 -23.11 62.66
CA ASP A 436 15.47 -24.43 62.02
C ASP A 436 14.99 -24.36 60.56
N ARG A 437 13.93 -23.60 60.32
CA ARG A 437 13.31 -23.37 59.02
C ARG A 437 12.64 -22.00 58.97
N ILE A 438 12.42 -21.50 57.76
CA ILE A 438 11.65 -20.28 57.53
C ILE A 438 10.16 -20.63 57.58
N GLU A 439 9.42 -19.95 58.44
CA GLU A 439 7.98 -20.11 58.58
C GLU A 439 7.27 -18.82 58.17
N ALA A 440 6.06 -18.94 57.66
CA ALA A 440 5.18 -17.80 57.41
C ALA A 440 3.92 -17.98 58.24
N ARG A 441 3.47 -16.90 58.86
CA ARG A 441 2.21 -16.84 59.59
C ARG A 441 1.21 -16.09 58.74
N MET A 442 -0.02 -16.58 58.71
CA MET A 442 -1.08 -16.04 57.88
C MET A 442 -2.33 -15.81 58.70
N GLY A 443 -2.93 -14.63 58.54
CA GLY A 443 -4.21 -14.25 59.12
C GLY A 443 -5.23 -14.00 58.02
N ILE A 444 -6.37 -14.68 58.08
CA ILE A 444 -7.41 -14.62 57.05
C ILE A 444 -8.72 -14.14 57.66
N HIS A 445 -9.27 -13.06 57.11
CA HIS A 445 -10.56 -12.55 57.55
C HIS A 445 -11.43 -12.09 56.38
N THR A 446 -12.73 -12.29 56.53
CA THR A 446 -13.75 -11.85 55.56
C THR A 446 -14.67 -10.86 56.21
N GLY A 447 -14.89 -9.72 55.56
CA GLY A 447 -15.78 -8.69 56.07
C GLY A 447 -15.94 -7.51 55.11
N PRO A 448 -16.77 -6.52 55.49
CA PRO A 448 -16.93 -5.30 54.72
C PRO A 448 -15.64 -4.46 54.76
N LEU A 449 -15.26 -3.91 53.61
CA LEU A 449 -14.13 -2.99 53.46
C LEU A 449 -14.40 -2.03 52.29
N VAL A 450 -13.62 -0.96 52.21
CA VAL A 450 -13.59 -0.06 51.06
C VAL A 450 -12.36 -0.39 50.24
N ALA A 451 -12.55 -0.77 48.97
CA ALA A 451 -11.47 -1.02 48.02
C ALA A 451 -11.43 0.11 46.97
N GLY A 452 -10.25 0.70 46.74
CA GLY A 452 -10.15 1.81 45.81
C GLY A 452 -8.80 2.50 45.75
N ASN A 453 -8.74 3.58 44.97
CA ASN A 453 -7.54 4.39 44.82
C ASN A 453 -7.51 5.50 45.87
N ILE A 454 -6.42 5.53 46.65
CA ILE A 454 -6.20 6.51 47.71
C ILE A 454 -4.88 7.22 47.44
N GLY A 455 -4.83 8.52 47.71
CA GLY A 455 -3.66 9.36 47.49
C GLY A 455 -4.03 10.77 47.02
N SER A 456 -3.17 11.35 46.19
CA SER A 456 -3.37 12.67 45.57
C SER A 456 -3.64 12.52 44.06
N SER A 457 -3.95 13.64 43.40
CA SER A 457 -4.11 13.68 41.93
C SER A 457 -2.85 13.28 41.17
N SER A 458 -1.66 13.41 41.77
CA SER A 458 -0.37 13.07 41.15
C SER A 458 0.18 11.70 41.56
N ARG A 459 -0.34 11.09 42.63
CA ARG A 459 0.11 9.79 43.12
C ARG A 459 -1.02 9.06 43.82
N MET A 460 -1.48 7.97 43.20
CA MET A 460 -2.53 7.10 43.73
C MET A 460 -1.98 5.70 44.00
N LYS A 461 -2.53 5.04 45.01
CA LYS A 461 -2.30 3.63 45.32
C LYS A 461 -3.64 2.93 45.47
N TYR A 462 -3.81 1.80 44.78
CA TYR A 462 -4.95 0.94 45.03
C TYR A 462 -4.75 0.23 46.36
N CYS A 463 -5.72 0.37 47.27
CA CYS A 463 -5.64 -0.21 48.59
C CYS A 463 -7.03 -0.54 49.12
N VAL A 464 -7.02 -1.29 50.22
CA VAL A 464 -8.22 -1.66 50.98
C VAL A 464 -8.16 -0.99 52.34
N MET A 465 -9.29 -0.46 52.80
CA MET A 465 -9.44 0.17 54.10
C MET A 465 -10.66 -0.37 54.82
N GLY A 466 -10.53 -0.56 56.14
CA GLY A 466 -11.62 -1.01 56.99
C GLY A 466 -11.14 -1.89 58.12
N ASP A 467 -12.05 -2.17 59.07
CA ASP A 467 -11.78 -3.04 60.21
C ASP A 467 -11.36 -4.46 59.76
N THR A 468 -11.87 -4.92 58.61
CA THR A 468 -11.54 -6.22 58.03
C THR A 468 -10.04 -6.43 57.83
N VAL A 469 -9.34 -5.40 57.38
CA VAL A 469 -7.88 -5.40 57.13
C VAL A 469 -7.12 -5.56 58.45
N ASN A 470 -7.55 -4.82 59.48
CA ASN A 470 -6.94 -4.85 60.80
C ASN A 470 -7.17 -6.19 61.52
N ILE A 471 -8.34 -6.82 61.33
CA ILE A 471 -8.63 -8.14 61.91
C ILE A 471 -7.73 -9.20 61.27
N ALA A 472 -7.57 -9.20 59.95
CA ALA A 472 -6.66 -10.12 59.26
C ALA A 472 -5.21 -9.98 59.77
N ALA A 473 -4.71 -8.74 59.90
CA ALA A 473 -3.37 -8.47 60.43
C ALA A 473 -3.19 -8.99 61.87
N ARG A 474 -4.20 -8.83 62.73
CA ARG A 474 -4.12 -9.32 64.11
C ARG A 474 -4.25 -10.83 64.21
N LEU A 475 -5.05 -11.47 63.36
CA LEU A 475 -5.10 -12.93 63.27
C LEU A 475 -3.74 -13.49 62.82
N GLU A 476 -3.03 -12.80 61.93
CA GLU A 476 -1.65 -13.16 61.58
C GLU A 476 -0.78 -13.16 62.85
N GLU A 477 -0.74 -12.04 63.59
CA GLU A 477 0.11 -11.89 64.77
C GLU A 477 -0.18 -12.96 65.84
N MET A 478 -1.47 -13.26 66.06
CA MET A 478 -1.95 -14.25 67.04
C MET A 478 -1.53 -15.69 66.73
N ASN A 479 -1.02 -15.99 65.52
CA ASN A 479 -0.48 -17.31 65.21
C ASN A 479 0.63 -17.71 66.20
N LYS A 480 1.37 -16.73 66.75
CA LYS A 480 2.39 -16.94 67.80
C LYS A 480 1.80 -17.55 69.06
N ASP A 481 0.65 -17.07 69.50
CA ASP A 481 0.01 -17.47 70.75
C ASP A 481 -0.57 -18.88 70.65
N PHE A 482 -1.04 -19.26 69.46
CA PHE A 482 -1.65 -20.56 69.18
C PHE A 482 -0.67 -21.59 68.60
N ASN A 483 0.59 -21.22 68.40
CA ASN A 483 1.60 -22.04 67.71
C ASN A 483 1.09 -22.62 66.38
N SER A 484 0.44 -21.75 65.59
CA SER A 484 -0.14 -22.09 64.28
C SER A 484 0.54 -21.29 63.16
N THR A 485 0.24 -21.63 61.91
CA THR A 485 0.77 -20.92 60.73
C THR A 485 -0.31 -20.25 59.89
N ILE A 486 -1.56 -20.68 60.04
CA ILE A 486 -2.72 -20.11 59.37
C ILE A 486 -3.83 -20.00 60.40
N LEU A 487 -4.27 -18.77 60.67
CA LEU A 487 -5.45 -18.47 61.47
C LEU A 487 -6.51 -17.79 60.61
N LEU A 488 -7.76 -18.22 60.79
CA LEU A 488 -8.91 -17.71 60.06
C LEU A 488 -10.07 -17.41 61.01
N SER A 489 -10.82 -16.36 60.70
CA SER A 489 -12.01 -15.99 61.47
C SER A 489 -13.21 -16.92 61.21
N ASP A 490 -14.17 -16.92 62.13
CA ASP A 490 -15.53 -17.45 61.95
C ASP A 490 -16.18 -17.01 60.63
N GLN A 491 -15.99 -15.75 60.22
CA GLN A 491 -16.54 -15.21 58.98
C GLN A 491 -16.00 -15.89 57.72
N VAL A 492 -14.78 -16.42 57.78
CA VAL A 492 -14.20 -17.23 56.69
C VAL A 492 -14.80 -18.63 56.75
N LYS A 493 -14.85 -19.25 57.93
CA LYS A 493 -15.39 -20.62 58.11
C LYS A 493 -16.80 -20.78 57.53
N ILE A 494 -17.70 -19.81 57.76
CA ILE A 494 -19.09 -19.88 57.26
C ILE A 494 -19.22 -19.72 55.74
N ARG A 495 -18.17 -19.25 55.03
CA ARG A 495 -18.16 -18.98 53.58
C ARG A 495 -17.34 -20.01 52.79
N VAL A 496 -16.94 -21.10 53.42
CA VAL A 496 -16.10 -22.14 52.85
C VAL A 496 -16.85 -23.48 52.91
N PRO A 497 -16.66 -24.41 51.95
CA PRO A 497 -17.35 -25.70 51.97
C PRO A 497 -17.08 -26.52 53.24
N SER A 498 -18.10 -27.26 53.70
CA SER A 498 -18.03 -28.05 54.95
C SER A 498 -16.88 -29.06 54.97
N ALA A 499 -16.59 -29.69 53.82
CA ALA A 499 -15.48 -30.62 53.67
C ALA A 499 -14.11 -30.04 54.05
N MET A 500 -13.95 -28.71 53.95
CA MET A 500 -12.74 -28.03 54.42
C MET A 500 -12.84 -27.67 55.90
N THR A 501 -14.01 -27.19 56.34
CA THR A 501 -14.19 -26.78 57.75
C THR A 501 -14.02 -27.92 58.73
N ASP A 502 -14.25 -29.17 58.31
CA ASP A 502 -14.05 -30.37 59.13
C ASP A 502 -12.57 -30.61 59.48
N THR A 503 -11.64 -29.99 58.76
CA THR A 503 -10.20 -30.06 59.03
C THR A 503 -9.70 -28.95 59.95
N PHE A 504 -10.56 -27.97 60.30
CA PHE A 504 -10.14 -26.82 61.07
C PHE A 504 -10.06 -27.15 62.57
N ALA A 505 -8.96 -26.76 63.21
CA ALA A 505 -8.87 -26.76 64.67
C ALA A 505 -9.54 -25.49 65.22
N ASP A 506 -10.38 -25.65 66.24
CA ASP A 506 -11.12 -24.56 66.88
C ASP A 506 -10.37 -24.07 68.13
N TYR A 507 -10.00 -22.79 68.15
CA TYR A 507 -9.37 -22.14 69.31
C TYR A 507 -10.35 -21.29 70.12
N GLY A 508 -11.64 -21.33 69.77
CA GLY A 508 -12.71 -20.61 70.44
C GLY A 508 -12.72 -19.12 70.11
N VAL A 509 -13.32 -18.36 71.02
CA VAL A 509 -13.55 -16.93 70.86
C VAL A 509 -12.38 -16.15 71.45
N VAL A 510 -11.71 -15.36 70.62
CA VAL A 510 -10.52 -14.59 70.99
C VAL A 510 -10.81 -13.09 71.03
N ASN A 511 -10.25 -12.42 72.03
CA ASN A 511 -10.33 -10.97 72.15
C ASN A 511 -9.21 -10.32 71.33
N ILE A 512 -9.60 -9.61 70.29
CA ILE A 512 -8.69 -8.86 69.44
C ILE A 512 -8.42 -7.50 70.11
N ARG A 513 -7.15 -7.18 70.35
CA ARG A 513 -6.74 -5.92 70.99
C ARG A 513 -7.28 -4.71 70.22
N GLY A 514 -8.01 -3.84 70.90
CA GLY A 514 -8.62 -2.64 70.30
C GLY A 514 -10.00 -2.86 69.67
N ARG A 515 -10.65 -4.00 69.92
CA ARG A 515 -12.04 -4.28 69.52
C ARG A 515 -12.87 -4.74 70.71
N VAL A 516 -14.15 -4.36 70.72
CA VAL A 516 -15.12 -4.77 71.77
C VAL A 516 -15.74 -6.14 71.45
N GLN A 517 -15.92 -6.46 70.17
CA GLN A 517 -16.45 -7.74 69.73
C GLN A 517 -15.33 -8.76 69.52
N ALA A 518 -15.44 -9.87 70.25
CA ALA A 518 -14.57 -11.02 70.09
C ALA A 518 -14.84 -11.74 68.76
N VAL A 519 -13.84 -12.45 68.24
CA VAL A 519 -13.88 -13.13 66.94
C VAL A 519 -13.59 -14.61 67.17
N GLY A 520 -14.30 -15.51 66.48
CA GLY A 520 -13.96 -16.94 66.51
C GLY A 520 -12.67 -17.20 65.73
N ALA A 521 -11.71 -17.89 66.32
CA ALA A 521 -10.43 -18.21 65.69
C ALA A 521 -10.32 -19.71 65.40
N TYR A 522 -9.94 -20.03 64.16
CA TYR A 522 -9.73 -21.38 63.67
C TYR A 522 -8.35 -21.48 63.00
N SER A 523 -7.70 -22.64 63.03
CA SER A 523 -6.53 -22.92 62.18
C SER A 523 -6.76 -24.07 61.23
N VAL A 524 -5.95 -24.09 60.16
CA VAL A 524 -5.85 -25.19 59.18
C VAL A 524 -4.40 -25.52 58.91
#